data_AF-A0A944KGT6-F1
#
_entry.id   AF-A0A944KGT6-F1
#
_cell.length_a   1.000
_cell.length_b   1.000
_cell.length_c   1.000
_cell.angle_alpha   90.00
_cell.angle_beta   90.00
_cell.angle_gamma   90.00
#
_symmetry.space_group_name_H-M   'P 1'
#
loop_
_entity.id
_entity.type
_entity.pdbx_description
1 polymer ?
#
loop_
_entity_poly.entity_id
_entity_poly.type
_entity_poly.pdbx_seq_one_letter_code
_entity_poly.pdbx_strand_id
1 'polypeptide(L)'
;MSLAWIWSDVRQAGCPGTPQPPRDWLEELERHPRSGRAQREDVRPVTQTAPSGYIATRPAAPGTGSGTSTYSGLLRQVKDQGLLERRTGFYWAVFVVLIVALAGSWVAFAALGHSWFQLIVAAVLGVLFTQFAFLSHEAAHRQVFASNTWNDRTAQWAGTFLAGVSYSWWMNKHSRHHVNPNTVGKDPDISFEALSFREEDAAAKRGFLRWLVQRQGYAFFPMLLLEGANLHWQSARVLADVKELKGRRIEAALFLLRFCIYLGVLFWFLPVGMAFAFLGVQLAVFGLYMGASFAPNHKGMPVIPHDQKVDFFSRQVLTSRNIRGGWFMLHFMGGLNYQIEHHLFPNMPRPQLRAARTLVREYCADLDVPYVETTLVDSYRIVVQYLNRVGLAARDPFDCPMVAERRIR
;
A
#
# COMPACT_ATOMS: atom_id res chain seq x y z
N MET A 1 5.45 -24.86 -20.86
CA MET A 1 6.01 -26.22 -20.63
C MET A 1 7.30 -26.01 -19.84
N SER A 2 7.26 -26.04 -18.51
CA SER A 2 7.21 -27.17 -17.57
C SER A 2 8.61 -27.72 -17.21
N LEU A 3 9.05 -27.33 -16.01
CA LEU A 3 9.70 -28.11 -14.94
C LEU A 3 10.40 -29.43 -15.31
N ALA A 4 11.69 -29.52 -15.02
CA ALA A 4 12.35 -30.62 -14.30
C ALA A 4 13.87 -30.34 -14.21
N TRP A 5 14.52 -30.84 -13.14
CA TRP A 5 15.96 -30.79 -12.81
C TRP A 5 16.41 -29.49 -12.10
N ILE A 6 16.92 -29.49 -10.85
CA ILE A 6 17.87 -30.42 -10.21
C ILE A 6 17.61 -30.56 -8.68
N TRP A 7 17.46 -31.82 -8.25
CA TRP A 7 17.79 -32.56 -7.00
C TRP A 7 18.51 -31.79 -5.86
N SER A 8 18.07 -31.82 -4.59
CA SER A 8 18.07 -32.87 -3.53
C SER A 8 19.44 -33.28 -2.95
N ASP A 9 19.45 -33.37 -1.61
CA ASP A 9 20.48 -33.85 -0.68
C ASP A 9 21.84 -33.16 -0.59
N VAL A 10 22.04 -32.41 0.52
CA VAL A 10 23.33 -32.34 1.22
C VAL A 10 23.06 -32.53 2.72
N ARG A 11 22.99 -33.81 3.13
CA ARG A 11 23.51 -34.21 4.45
C ARG A 11 25.00 -34.48 4.28
N GLN A 12 25.76 -34.13 5.32
CA GLN A 12 27.17 -34.45 5.57
C GLN A 12 28.21 -33.56 4.88
N ALA A 13 28.60 -32.49 5.60
CA ALA A 13 29.99 -32.07 5.69
C ALA A 13 30.29 -31.80 7.18
N GLY A 14 31.29 -32.51 7.72
CA GLY A 14 31.58 -32.58 9.15
C GLY A 14 32.34 -31.37 9.70
N CYS A 15 32.08 -31.09 10.98
CA CYS A 15 32.98 -30.39 11.87
C CYS A 15 33.40 -31.38 12.99
N PRO A 16 34.69 -31.56 13.28
CA PRO A 16 35.14 -32.48 14.33
C PRO A 16 35.07 -31.81 15.72
N GLY A 17 34.60 -32.57 16.72
CA GLY A 17 34.77 -32.27 18.15
C GLY A 17 33.48 -31.88 18.89
N THR A 18 32.74 -32.87 19.39
CA THR A 18 31.95 -32.83 20.65
C THR A 18 31.37 -34.23 20.94
N PRO A 19 31.20 -34.64 22.21
CA PRO A 19 31.03 -36.05 22.59
C PRO A 19 29.60 -36.57 22.40
N GLN A 20 29.45 -37.86 22.05
CA GLN A 20 28.14 -38.53 21.95
C GLN A 20 27.55 -38.85 23.34
N PRO A 21 26.21 -38.74 23.51
CA PRO A 21 25.53 -39.16 24.73
C PRO A 21 25.28 -40.69 24.78
N PRO A 22 25.12 -41.30 25.97
CA PRO A 22 25.01 -42.76 26.13
C PRO A 22 23.71 -43.37 25.58
N ARG A 23 23.80 -44.64 25.16
CA ARG A 23 22.74 -45.46 24.55
C ARG A 23 21.85 -46.12 25.61
N ASP A 24 20.83 -45.41 26.06
CA ASP A 24 19.95 -45.95 27.12
C ASP A 24 18.46 -45.56 26.95
N TRP A 25 18.10 -44.82 25.89
CA TRP A 25 16.77 -44.18 25.80
C TRP A 25 15.73 -44.87 24.90
N LEU A 26 15.89 -46.16 24.58
CA LEU A 26 14.97 -46.91 23.71
C LEU A 26 14.31 -48.14 24.34
N GLU A 27 14.35 -48.30 25.67
CA GLU A 27 13.68 -49.44 26.36
C GLU A 27 12.50 -49.02 27.26
N GLU A 28 12.13 -47.74 27.29
CA GLU A 28 11.09 -47.22 28.20
C GLU A 28 9.82 -46.73 27.48
N LEU A 29 9.45 -47.38 26.36
CA LEU A 29 8.20 -47.11 25.65
C LEU A 29 7.29 -48.33 25.43
N GLU A 30 7.61 -49.50 26.01
CA GLU A 30 6.83 -50.75 25.81
C GLU A 30 6.22 -51.38 27.08
N ARG A 31 5.87 -50.59 28.10
CA ARG A 31 5.04 -51.10 29.23
C ARG A 31 3.76 -50.29 29.43
N HIS A 32 2.66 -50.80 28.86
CA HIS A 32 1.24 -50.46 29.03
C HIS A 32 0.74 -50.46 30.52
N PRO A 33 -0.52 -50.10 30.90
CA PRO A 33 -1.74 -49.75 30.12
C PRO A 33 -2.60 -48.54 30.63
N ARG A 34 -3.71 -48.31 29.90
CA ARG A 34 -4.87 -47.41 30.10
C ARG A 34 -5.38 -47.21 31.55
N SER A 35 -5.66 -45.96 31.96
CA SER A 35 -6.90 -45.45 32.59
C SER A 35 -6.65 -44.13 33.34
N GLY A 36 -7.63 -43.20 33.37
CA GLY A 36 -7.62 -42.09 34.34
C GLY A 36 -8.15 -40.73 33.83
N ARG A 37 -9.32 -40.32 34.33
CA ARG A 37 -9.85 -38.94 34.33
C ARG A 37 -9.03 -38.05 35.27
N ALA A 38 -8.71 -36.82 34.85
CA ALA A 38 -8.43 -35.58 35.64
C ALA A 38 -7.49 -34.68 34.80
N GLN A 39 -7.50 -33.35 34.76
CA GLN A 39 -8.26 -32.24 35.33
C GLN A 39 -7.96 -31.06 34.38
N ARG A 40 -8.90 -30.14 34.18
CA ARG A 40 -8.64 -28.89 33.43
C ARG A 40 -7.79 -27.98 34.31
N GLU A 41 -6.57 -27.67 33.89
CA GLU A 41 -5.81 -26.55 34.44
C GLU A 41 -6.31 -25.23 33.83
N ASP A 42 -6.59 -24.31 34.74
CA ASP A 42 -7.11 -22.97 34.50
C ASP A 42 -5.97 -22.05 34.02
N VAL A 43 -5.84 -21.88 32.70
CA VAL A 43 -4.87 -20.96 32.09
C VAL A 43 -5.38 -19.54 32.24
N ARG A 44 -4.82 -18.80 33.21
CA ARG A 44 -5.07 -17.35 33.33
C ARG A 44 -4.59 -16.63 32.07
N PRO A 45 -5.39 -15.73 31.47
CA PRO A 45 -4.97 -15.01 30.27
C PRO A 45 -3.90 -13.98 30.63
N VAL A 46 -2.75 -14.08 29.94
CA VAL A 46 -1.70 -13.07 29.94
C VAL A 46 -2.27 -11.78 29.37
N THR A 47 -2.42 -10.76 30.21
CA THR A 47 -2.88 -9.44 29.81
C THR A 47 -1.75 -8.73 29.06
N GLN A 48 -1.72 -8.83 27.73
CA GLN A 48 -0.89 -7.94 26.91
C GLN A 48 -1.47 -6.52 27.00
N THR A 49 -0.74 -5.61 27.62
CA THR A 49 -1.08 -4.20 27.64
C THR A 49 -0.88 -3.62 26.24
N ALA A 50 -1.97 -3.10 25.64
CA ALA A 50 -1.93 -2.47 24.34
C ALA A 50 -1.03 -1.21 24.35
N PRO A 51 -0.35 -0.88 23.23
CA PRO A 51 0.45 0.36 23.13
C PRO A 51 -0.40 1.62 23.37
N SER A 52 0.22 2.74 23.75
CA SER A 52 -0.50 4.00 23.96
C SER A 52 -1.18 4.49 22.66
N GLY A 53 -2.47 4.78 22.71
CA GLY A 53 -3.29 5.21 21.56
C GLY A 53 -4.36 4.20 21.14
N TYR A 54 -4.41 3.03 21.78
CA TYR A 54 -5.41 1.99 21.56
C TYR A 54 -6.44 1.99 22.70
N ILE A 55 -7.73 1.97 22.38
CA ILE A 55 -8.82 1.76 23.35
C ILE A 55 -9.13 0.26 23.32
N ALA A 56 -8.95 -0.43 24.45
CA ALA A 56 -9.28 -1.84 24.58
C ALA A 56 -10.75 -2.00 25.02
N THR A 57 -11.50 -2.85 24.34
CA THR A 57 -12.90 -3.17 24.61
C THR A 57 -13.07 -4.64 25.03
N ARG A 58 -14.26 -4.98 25.57
CA ARG A 58 -14.55 -6.28 26.20
C ARG A 58 -15.26 -7.22 25.21
N PRO A 59 -15.05 -8.55 25.31
CA PRO A 59 -15.59 -9.50 24.35
C PRO A 59 -17.12 -9.51 24.30
N ALA A 60 -17.69 -9.48 23.10
CA ALA A 60 -19.12 -9.64 22.87
C ALA A 60 -19.58 -11.10 23.00
N ALA A 61 -20.86 -11.29 23.38
CA ALA A 61 -21.49 -12.60 23.54
C ALA A 61 -21.65 -13.36 22.20
N PRO A 62 -21.70 -14.71 22.22
CA PRO A 62 -21.72 -15.52 21.01
C PRO A 62 -23.08 -15.39 20.29
N GLY A 63 -23.06 -14.86 19.06
CA GLY A 63 -24.27 -14.74 18.23
C GLY A 63 -24.15 -13.84 16.99
N THR A 64 -22.99 -13.24 16.72
CA THR A 64 -22.80 -12.33 15.58
C THR A 64 -22.68 -13.11 14.27
N GLY A 65 -23.50 -12.73 13.29
CA GLY A 65 -23.69 -13.46 12.04
C GLY A 65 -22.42 -13.64 11.19
N SER A 66 -22.49 -14.56 10.21
CA SER A 66 -21.39 -14.82 9.25
C SER A 66 -20.84 -13.51 8.65
N GLY A 67 -19.53 -13.39 8.44
CA GLY A 67 -18.90 -12.11 8.04
C GLY A 67 -19.43 -11.47 6.74
N THR A 68 -20.12 -12.21 5.87
CA THR A 68 -20.86 -11.65 4.72
C THR A 68 -22.07 -10.83 5.15
N SER A 69 -22.72 -11.23 6.25
CA SER A 69 -23.87 -10.52 6.84
C SER A 69 -23.46 -9.19 7.47
N THR A 70 -22.25 -9.11 8.03
CA THR A 70 -21.67 -7.90 8.67
C THR A 70 -21.46 -6.77 7.67
N TYR A 71 -20.73 -7.03 6.58
CA TYR A 71 -20.53 -6.02 5.53
C TYR A 71 -21.86 -5.64 4.85
N SER A 72 -22.74 -6.62 4.59
CA SER A 72 -24.02 -6.36 3.93
C SER A 72 -24.93 -5.44 4.74
N GLY A 73 -24.94 -5.57 6.07
CA GLY A 73 -25.67 -4.70 6.98
C GLY A 73 -25.18 -3.26 6.92
N LEU A 74 -23.86 -3.07 7.04
CA LEU A 74 -23.24 -1.74 6.94
C LEU A 74 -23.46 -1.10 5.55
N LEU A 75 -23.32 -1.89 4.47
CA LEU A 75 -23.55 -1.41 3.11
C LEU A 75 -25.00 -0.91 2.91
N ARG A 76 -25.98 -1.54 3.56
CA ARG A 76 -27.38 -1.07 3.53
C ARG A 76 -27.49 0.31 4.19
N GLN A 77 -26.93 0.51 5.38
CA GLN A 77 -26.94 1.82 6.05
C GLN A 77 -26.28 2.92 5.20
N VAL A 78 -25.15 2.60 4.56
CA VAL A 78 -24.43 3.52 3.66
C VAL A 78 -25.28 3.89 2.43
N LYS A 79 -26.02 2.92 1.87
CA LYS A 79 -26.94 3.15 0.74
C LYS A 79 -28.15 3.99 1.16
N ASP A 80 -28.75 3.69 2.31
CA ASP A 80 -29.95 4.37 2.82
C ASP A 80 -29.68 5.86 3.09
N GLN A 81 -28.43 6.21 3.44
CA GLN A 81 -27.99 7.60 3.59
C GLN A 81 -27.51 8.27 2.29
N GLY A 82 -27.63 7.60 1.14
CA GLY A 82 -27.23 8.16 -0.17
C GLY A 82 -25.72 8.42 -0.28
N LEU A 83 -24.88 7.74 0.51
CA LEU A 83 -23.43 8.02 0.52
C LEU A 83 -22.72 7.52 -0.75
N LEU A 84 -23.34 6.63 -1.51
CA LEU A 84 -22.83 6.16 -2.81
C LEU A 84 -23.33 7.00 -3.99
N GLU A 85 -24.15 8.03 -3.75
CA GLU A 85 -24.59 8.93 -4.81
C GLU A 85 -23.44 9.76 -5.36
N ARG A 86 -23.38 9.87 -6.68
CA ARG A 86 -22.31 10.59 -7.37
C ARG A 86 -22.33 12.07 -7.02
N ARG A 87 -21.12 12.64 -6.88
CA ARG A 87 -20.89 14.07 -6.62
C ARG A 87 -20.21 14.72 -7.83
N THR A 88 -20.93 14.79 -8.95
CA THR A 88 -20.38 15.26 -10.24
C THR A 88 -19.89 16.70 -10.19
N GLY A 89 -20.60 17.59 -9.50
CA GLY A 89 -20.17 18.99 -9.31
C GLY A 89 -18.81 19.11 -8.62
N PHE A 90 -18.54 18.25 -7.63
CA PHE A 90 -17.22 18.18 -6.97
C PHE A 90 -16.13 17.78 -7.96
N TYR A 91 -16.34 16.72 -8.75
CA TYR A 91 -15.33 16.25 -9.71
C TYR A 91 -15.11 17.22 -10.87
N TRP A 92 -16.13 17.94 -11.32
CA TRP A 92 -15.95 19.02 -12.28
C TRP A 92 -15.11 20.15 -11.71
N ALA A 93 -15.37 20.56 -10.46
CA ALA A 93 -14.55 21.58 -9.80
C ALA A 93 -13.09 21.14 -9.66
N VAL A 94 -12.84 19.90 -9.20
CA VAL A 94 -11.48 19.33 -9.14
C VAL A 94 -10.83 19.34 -10.52
N PHE A 95 -11.52 18.85 -11.55
CA PHE A 95 -10.97 18.80 -12.90
C PHE A 95 -10.62 20.20 -13.43
N VAL A 96 -11.50 21.19 -13.28
CA VAL A 96 -11.26 22.56 -13.72
C VAL A 96 -10.06 23.16 -12.98
N VAL A 97 -9.98 23.00 -11.66
CA VAL A 97 -8.84 23.50 -10.86
C VAL A 97 -7.53 22.88 -11.34
N LEU A 98 -7.50 21.56 -11.58
CA LEU A 98 -6.29 20.87 -12.03
C LEU A 98 -5.88 21.30 -13.44
N ILE A 99 -6.83 21.47 -14.37
CA ILE A 99 -6.54 21.93 -15.74
C ILE A 99 -6.06 23.38 -15.75
N VAL A 100 -6.69 24.27 -14.97
CA VAL A 100 -6.25 25.66 -14.85
C VAL A 100 -4.85 25.74 -14.23
N ALA A 101 -4.58 24.98 -13.18
CA ALA A 101 -3.26 24.93 -12.55
C ALA A 101 -2.19 24.36 -13.50
N LEU A 102 -2.53 23.34 -14.28
CA LEU A 102 -1.64 22.79 -15.30
C LEU A 102 -1.33 23.81 -16.41
N ALA A 103 -2.36 24.49 -16.93
CA ALA A 103 -2.19 25.54 -17.92
C ALA A 103 -1.35 26.70 -17.37
N GLY A 104 -1.63 27.15 -16.14
CA GLY A 104 -0.84 28.16 -15.44
C GLY A 104 0.62 27.76 -15.25
N SER A 105 0.90 26.48 -14.98
CA SER A 105 2.27 25.96 -14.87
C SER A 105 3.02 26.05 -16.21
N TRP A 106 2.36 25.79 -17.34
CA TRP A 106 2.97 25.94 -18.66
C TRP A 106 3.12 27.39 -19.11
N VAL A 107 2.21 28.28 -18.70
CA VAL A 107 2.37 29.74 -18.89
C VAL A 107 3.57 30.23 -18.08
N ALA A 108 3.72 29.80 -16.83
CA ALA A 108 4.88 30.13 -16.01
C ALA A 108 6.18 29.58 -16.60
N PHE A 109 6.16 28.33 -17.11
CA PHE A 109 7.29 27.74 -17.83
C PHE A 109 7.73 28.63 -19.02
N ALA A 110 6.78 29.08 -19.85
CA ALA A 110 7.10 29.95 -20.98
C ALA A 110 7.64 31.32 -20.54
N ALA A 111 7.02 31.92 -19.52
CA ALA A 111 7.40 33.24 -19.03
C ALA A 111 8.79 33.26 -18.35
N LEU A 112 9.17 32.17 -17.68
CA LEU A 112 10.46 32.06 -16.98
C LEU A 112 11.66 31.82 -17.91
N GLY A 113 11.43 31.32 -19.14
CA GLY A 113 12.50 31.04 -20.11
C GLY A 113 13.61 30.15 -19.54
N HIS A 114 14.87 30.48 -19.83
CA HIS A 114 16.05 29.73 -19.35
C HIS A 114 16.47 30.10 -17.91
N SER A 115 15.52 30.11 -16.98
CA SER A 115 15.77 30.42 -15.55
C SER A 115 15.77 29.15 -14.69
N TRP A 116 16.61 29.10 -13.66
CA TRP A 116 16.58 28.00 -12.69
C TRP A 116 15.31 27.97 -11.83
N PHE A 117 14.50 29.04 -11.84
CA PHE A 117 13.14 28.99 -11.27
C PHE A 117 12.23 27.97 -11.98
N GLN A 118 12.61 27.45 -13.15
CA GLN A 118 11.95 26.31 -13.78
C GLN A 118 11.88 25.07 -12.87
N LEU A 119 12.79 24.90 -11.90
CA LEU A 119 12.72 23.80 -10.94
C LEU A 119 11.52 23.92 -9.98
N ILE A 120 11.01 25.12 -9.74
CA ILE A 120 9.75 25.32 -8.99
C ILE A 120 8.58 24.81 -9.84
N VAL A 121 8.55 25.15 -11.13
CA VAL A 121 7.53 24.64 -12.07
C VAL A 121 7.60 23.11 -12.15
N ALA A 122 8.79 22.52 -12.19
CA ALA A 122 9.00 21.08 -12.15
C ALA A 122 8.36 20.44 -10.90
N ALA A 123 8.61 21.03 -9.72
CA ALA A 123 8.02 20.57 -8.47
C ALA A 123 6.49 20.68 -8.48
N VAL A 124 5.94 21.81 -8.95
CA VAL A 124 4.49 22.02 -9.09
C VAL A 124 3.87 20.98 -10.04
N LEU A 125 4.49 20.71 -11.19
CA LEU A 125 4.03 19.66 -12.10
C LEU A 125 4.08 18.28 -11.46
N GLY A 126 5.09 17.99 -10.62
CA GLY A 126 5.14 16.76 -9.83
C GLY A 126 3.92 16.61 -8.92
N VAL A 127 3.53 17.69 -8.23
CA VAL A 127 2.31 17.73 -7.40
C VAL A 127 1.05 17.54 -8.24
N LEU A 128 0.93 18.26 -9.35
CA LEU A 128 -0.24 18.19 -10.24
C LEU A 128 -0.42 16.80 -10.86
N PHE A 129 0.66 16.15 -11.28
CA PHE A 129 0.59 14.79 -11.83
C PHE A 129 0.12 13.77 -10.78
N THR A 130 0.52 13.93 -9.51
CA THR A 130 -0.05 13.11 -8.42
C THR A 130 -1.56 13.36 -8.25
N GLN A 131 -2.00 14.61 -8.33
CA GLN A 131 -3.44 14.92 -8.23
C GLN A 131 -4.24 14.35 -9.42
N PHE A 132 -3.70 14.39 -10.65
CA PHE A 132 -4.30 13.69 -11.78
C PHE A 132 -4.30 12.16 -11.59
N ALA A 133 -3.28 11.59 -10.96
CA ALA A 133 -3.26 10.18 -10.60
C ALA A 133 -4.38 9.83 -9.60
N PHE A 134 -4.68 10.69 -8.63
CA PHE A 134 -5.84 10.50 -7.74
C PHE A 134 -7.16 10.57 -8.50
N LEU A 135 -7.34 11.56 -9.39
CA LEU A 135 -8.56 11.64 -10.21
C LEU A 135 -8.71 10.40 -11.11
N SER A 136 -7.59 9.87 -11.63
CA SER A 136 -7.56 8.61 -12.37
C SER A 136 -8.01 7.44 -11.52
N HIS A 137 -7.50 7.31 -10.29
CA HIS A 137 -7.89 6.28 -9.32
C HIS A 137 -9.38 6.33 -8.98
N GLU A 138 -9.94 7.51 -8.74
CA GLU A 138 -11.37 7.68 -8.43
C GLU A 138 -12.26 7.33 -9.64
N ALA A 139 -11.87 7.75 -10.84
CA ALA A 139 -12.57 7.38 -12.07
C ALA A 139 -12.50 5.85 -12.29
N ALA A 140 -11.34 5.26 -12.08
CA ALA A 140 -11.12 3.82 -12.19
C ALA A 140 -12.01 3.01 -11.22
N HIS A 141 -12.27 3.56 -10.04
CA HIS A 141 -13.22 3.04 -9.04
C HIS A 141 -14.69 3.39 -9.28
N ARG A 142 -15.02 4.01 -10.43
CA ARG A 142 -16.39 4.37 -10.86
C ARG A 142 -17.06 5.47 -10.03
N GLN A 143 -16.26 6.27 -9.32
CA GLN A 143 -16.77 7.31 -8.44
C GLN A 143 -17.27 8.55 -9.21
N VAL A 144 -16.78 8.78 -10.43
CA VAL A 144 -16.97 10.04 -11.16
C VAL A 144 -18.23 10.02 -12.03
N PHE A 145 -18.35 9.05 -12.94
CA PHE A 145 -19.43 9.00 -13.92
C PHE A 145 -20.40 7.84 -13.72
N ALA A 146 -21.62 7.98 -14.24
CA ALA A 146 -22.57 6.86 -14.35
C ALA A 146 -22.10 5.80 -15.35
N SER A 147 -21.44 6.22 -16.42
CA SER A 147 -20.94 5.33 -17.46
C SER A 147 -19.57 4.76 -17.10
N ASN A 148 -19.44 3.43 -17.14
CA ASN A 148 -18.16 2.75 -16.97
C ASN A 148 -17.17 3.15 -18.07
N THR A 149 -17.62 3.31 -19.30
CA THR A 149 -16.76 3.74 -20.43
C THR A 149 -16.16 5.13 -20.20
N TRP A 150 -16.95 6.08 -19.70
CA TRP A 150 -16.43 7.42 -19.39
C TRP A 150 -15.45 7.39 -18.22
N ASN A 151 -15.73 6.61 -17.18
CA ASN A 151 -14.79 6.35 -16.09
C ASN A 151 -13.46 5.74 -16.59
N ASP A 152 -13.52 4.73 -17.46
CA ASP A 152 -12.31 4.11 -18.06
C ASP A 152 -11.50 5.13 -18.87
N ARG A 153 -12.18 5.91 -19.72
CA ARG A 153 -11.52 6.94 -20.54
C ARG A 153 -10.89 8.03 -19.69
N THR A 154 -11.60 8.53 -18.69
CA THR A 154 -11.05 9.55 -17.78
C THR A 154 -9.87 9.00 -17.00
N ALA A 155 -9.93 7.75 -16.52
CA ALA A 155 -8.80 7.11 -15.87
C ALA A 155 -7.58 6.99 -16.79
N GLN A 156 -7.77 6.63 -18.06
CA GLN A 156 -6.69 6.57 -19.06
C GLN A 156 -6.10 7.95 -19.38
N TRP A 157 -6.92 8.97 -19.59
CA TRP A 157 -6.41 10.32 -19.88
C TRP A 157 -5.70 10.94 -18.67
N ALA A 158 -6.29 10.87 -17.48
CA ALA A 158 -5.69 11.43 -16.28
C ALA A 158 -4.47 10.62 -15.80
N GLY A 159 -4.55 9.29 -15.84
CA GLY A 159 -3.49 8.39 -15.38
C GLY A 159 -2.40 8.20 -16.43
N THR A 160 -2.77 7.63 -17.59
CA THR A 160 -1.79 7.26 -18.62
C THR A 160 -1.21 8.49 -19.32
N PHE A 161 -2.06 9.43 -19.78
CA PHE A 161 -1.58 10.58 -20.54
C PHE A 161 -1.05 11.72 -19.67
N LEU A 162 -1.73 12.14 -18.61
CA LEU A 162 -1.24 13.24 -17.77
C LEU A 162 -0.19 12.76 -16.77
N ALA A 163 -0.54 11.81 -15.89
CA ALA A 163 0.36 11.34 -14.84
C ALA A 163 1.48 10.41 -15.34
N GLY A 164 1.33 9.77 -16.51
CA GLY A 164 2.31 8.83 -17.04
C GLY A 164 2.30 7.46 -16.37
N VAL A 165 1.15 7.04 -15.84
CA VAL A 165 0.97 5.73 -15.18
C VAL A 165 -0.04 4.92 -15.97
N SER A 166 0.33 3.71 -16.41
CA SER A 166 -0.56 2.82 -17.15
C SER A 166 -1.78 2.47 -16.30
N TYR A 167 -2.96 2.84 -16.81
CA TYR A 167 -4.26 2.43 -16.32
C TYR A 167 -4.35 0.90 -16.16
N SER A 168 -3.93 0.13 -17.16
CA SER A 168 -4.03 -1.33 -17.14
C SER A 168 -3.12 -1.97 -16.11
N TRP A 169 -1.85 -1.54 -16.02
CA TRP A 169 -0.93 -2.00 -14.97
C TRP A 169 -1.50 -1.73 -13.59
N TRP A 170 -1.94 -0.49 -13.38
CA TRP A 170 -2.44 -0.03 -12.11
C TRP A 170 -3.72 -0.78 -11.72
N MET A 171 -4.70 -0.90 -12.62
CA MET A 171 -5.99 -1.55 -12.35
C MET A 171 -5.80 -3.03 -11.98
N ASN A 172 -4.94 -3.76 -12.70
CA ASN A 172 -4.66 -5.16 -12.40
C ASN A 172 -4.02 -5.32 -11.02
N LYS A 173 -2.99 -4.52 -10.72
CA LYS A 173 -2.32 -4.53 -9.42
C LYS A 173 -3.26 -4.12 -8.28
N HIS A 174 -3.91 -2.97 -8.42
CA HIS A 174 -4.69 -2.34 -7.36
C HIS A 174 -5.99 -3.07 -7.05
N SER A 175 -6.65 -3.68 -8.04
CA SER A 175 -7.84 -4.52 -7.78
C SER A 175 -7.51 -5.72 -6.89
N ARG A 176 -6.35 -6.34 -7.10
CA ARG A 176 -5.90 -7.47 -6.26
C ARG A 176 -5.62 -7.03 -4.82
N HIS A 177 -4.99 -5.88 -4.66
CA HIS A 177 -4.79 -5.24 -3.36
C HIS A 177 -6.13 -4.99 -2.65
N HIS A 178 -7.11 -4.40 -3.33
CA HIS A 178 -8.42 -4.13 -2.74
C HIS A 178 -9.17 -5.38 -2.26
N VAL A 179 -9.04 -6.51 -2.98
CA VAL A 179 -9.70 -7.76 -2.58
C VAL A 179 -8.99 -8.39 -1.37
N ASN A 180 -7.65 -8.31 -1.31
CA ASN A 180 -6.84 -9.00 -0.32
C ASN A 180 -5.73 -8.12 0.26
N PRO A 181 -6.03 -6.97 0.89
CA PRO A 181 -4.98 -6.09 1.42
C PRO A 181 -4.16 -6.79 2.50
N ASN A 182 -2.87 -6.47 2.56
CA ASN A 182 -1.86 -7.04 3.45
C ASN A 182 -1.93 -8.57 3.60
N THR A 183 -2.34 -9.31 2.56
CA THR A 183 -2.44 -10.77 2.61
C THR A 183 -1.29 -11.42 1.84
N VAL A 184 -0.50 -12.25 2.53
CA VAL A 184 0.71 -12.89 1.97
C VAL A 184 0.36 -13.72 0.73
N GLY A 185 1.13 -13.53 -0.34
CA GLY A 185 0.95 -14.22 -1.62
C GLY A 185 -0.22 -13.72 -2.49
N LYS A 186 -1.07 -12.82 -1.96
CA LYS A 186 -2.24 -12.28 -2.69
C LYS A 186 -2.10 -10.80 -2.98
N ASP A 187 -1.64 -10.02 -2.01
CA ASP A 187 -1.45 -8.57 -2.14
C ASP A 187 -0.12 -8.22 -2.86
N PRO A 188 -0.17 -7.60 -4.04
CA PRO A 188 1.05 -7.15 -4.73
C PRO A 188 1.75 -5.95 -4.04
N ASP A 189 1.09 -5.24 -3.11
CA ASP A 189 1.68 -4.07 -2.44
C ASP A 189 2.65 -4.42 -1.30
N ILE A 190 2.63 -5.66 -0.83
CA ILE A 190 3.60 -6.17 0.17
C ILE A 190 4.66 -7.08 -0.46
N SER A 191 4.56 -7.41 -1.76
CA SER A 191 5.57 -8.17 -2.50
C SER A 191 6.58 -7.22 -3.15
N PHE A 192 7.39 -6.53 -2.34
CA PHE A 192 8.44 -5.63 -2.83
C PHE A 192 9.81 -6.30 -2.84
N GLU A 193 10.55 -6.10 -3.95
CA GLU A 193 11.93 -6.61 -4.07
C GLU A 193 12.96 -5.67 -3.41
N ALA A 194 12.73 -4.35 -3.46
CA ALA A 194 13.65 -3.33 -2.96
C ALA A 194 13.42 -2.94 -1.48
N LEU A 195 12.18 -3.09 -0.99
CA LEU A 195 11.78 -2.90 0.39
C LEU A 195 11.24 -4.22 0.92
N SER A 196 11.69 -4.65 2.10
CA SER A 196 11.14 -5.84 2.72
C SER A 196 10.09 -5.47 3.75
N PHE A 197 8.87 -5.95 3.54
CA PHE A 197 7.79 -5.84 4.51
C PHE A 197 7.66 -7.08 5.40
N ARG A 198 8.46 -8.12 5.13
CA ARG A 198 8.49 -9.39 5.88
C ARG A 198 9.92 -9.70 6.32
N GLU A 199 10.04 -10.27 7.52
CA GLU A 199 11.36 -10.60 8.09
C GLU A 199 12.04 -11.71 7.29
N GLU A 200 11.27 -12.70 6.82
CA GLU A 200 11.74 -13.78 5.95
C GLU A 200 12.34 -13.26 4.63
N ASP A 201 11.61 -12.35 3.95
CA ASP A 201 12.07 -11.75 2.69
C ASP A 201 13.30 -10.86 2.90
N ALA A 202 13.43 -10.27 4.10
CA ALA A 202 14.57 -9.43 4.48
C ALA A 202 15.81 -10.28 4.75
N ALA A 203 15.65 -11.41 5.45
CA ALA A 203 16.71 -12.36 5.78
C ALA A 203 17.30 -13.02 4.52
N ALA A 204 16.51 -13.19 3.45
CA ALA A 204 16.96 -13.74 2.19
C ALA A 204 17.89 -12.80 1.38
N LYS A 205 17.95 -11.49 1.68
CA LYS A 205 18.73 -10.52 0.90
C LYS A 205 20.24 -10.61 1.18
N ARG A 206 21.05 -10.40 0.14
CA ARG A 206 22.53 -10.44 0.21
C ARG A 206 23.15 -9.14 -0.35
N GLY A 207 24.42 -8.90 -0.02
CA GLY A 207 25.21 -7.78 -0.57
C GLY A 207 24.59 -6.40 -0.30
N PHE A 208 24.59 -5.55 -1.32
CA PHE A 208 24.05 -4.19 -1.24
C PHE A 208 22.56 -4.16 -0.84
N LEU A 209 21.75 -5.11 -1.33
CA LEU A 209 20.34 -5.20 -0.95
C LEU A 209 20.16 -5.48 0.55
N ARG A 210 21.03 -6.29 1.17
CA ARG A 210 21.03 -6.48 2.62
C ARG A 210 21.38 -5.19 3.35
N TRP A 211 22.38 -4.45 2.87
CA TRP A 211 22.77 -3.15 3.44
C TRP A 211 21.62 -2.13 3.39
N LEU A 212 20.89 -2.10 2.26
CA LEU A 212 19.74 -1.23 2.03
C LEU A 212 18.56 -1.64 2.92
N VAL A 213 18.20 -2.92 2.95
CA VAL A 213 17.11 -3.44 3.78
C VAL A 213 17.37 -3.23 5.26
N GLN A 214 18.60 -3.38 5.75
CA GLN A 214 18.95 -3.05 7.14
C GLN A 214 18.79 -1.57 7.51
N ARG A 215 18.69 -0.68 6.52
CA ARG A 215 18.52 0.77 6.67
C ARG A 215 17.21 1.26 6.07
N GLN A 216 16.29 0.35 5.75
CA GLN A 216 15.15 0.67 4.90
C GLN A 216 14.20 1.70 5.52
N GLY A 217 14.14 1.83 6.85
CA GLY A 217 13.37 2.91 7.47
C GLY A 217 13.95 4.30 7.18
N TYR A 218 15.28 4.45 7.20
CA TYR A 218 15.95 5.70 6.81
C TYR A 218 15.97 5.91 5.29
N ALA A 219 16.11 4.83 4.53
CA ALA A 219 16.11 4.88 3.07
C ALA A 219 14.70 5.09 2.50
N PHE A 220 13.64 4.94 3.29
CA PHE A 220 12.25 5.00 2.83
C PHE A 220 11.95 6.26 2.01
N PHE A 221 12.10 7.45 2.61
CA PHE A 221 11.82 8.71 1.91
C PHE A 221 12.77 9.00 0.74
N PRO A 222 14.10 8.82 0.87
CA PRO A 222 15.01 8.91 -0.27
C PRO A 222 14.63 8.00 -1.44
N MET A 223 14.18 6.77 -1.18
CA MET A 223 13.73 5.86 -2.23
C MET A 223 12.42 6.31 -2.88
N LEU A 224 11.54 7.00 -2.15
CA LEU A 224 10.33 7.56 -2.77
C LEU A 224 10.66 8.60 -3.85
N LEU A 225 11.80 9.28 -3.79
CA LEU A 225 12.25 10.18 -4.86
C LEU A 225 12.46 9.44 -6.19
N LEU A 226 12.68 8.13 -6.17
CA LEU A 226 12.84 7.30 -7.37
C LEU A 226 11.53 6.65 -7.81
N GLU A 227 10.47 6.73 -6.99
CA GLU A 227 9.22 6.02 -7.26
C GLU A 227 8.52 6.56 -8.52
N GLY A 228 8.65 7.84 -8.83
CA GLY A 228 8.10 8.41 -10.07
C GLY A 228 8.66 7.72 -11.32
N ALA A 229 9.98 7.50 -11.35
CA ALA A 229 10.63 6.77 -12.43
C ALA A 229 10.24 5.28 -12.44
N ASN A 230 10.14 4.65 -11.26
CA ASN A 230 9.68 3.27 -11.14
C ASN A 230 8.26 3.09 -11.68
N LEU A 231 7.32 3.98 -11.37
CA LEU A 231 5.95 3.94 -11.88
C LEU A 231 5.90 4.02 -13.41
N HIS A 232 6.72 4.88 -14.02
CA HIS A 232 6.85 4.95 -15.48
C HIS A 232 7.45 3.68 -16.06
N TRP A 233 8.49 3.13 -15.42
CA TRP A 233 9.14 1.89 -15.84
C TRP A 233 8.16 0.70 -15.82
N GLN A 234 7.42 0.51 -14.73
CA GLN A 234 6.43 -0.56 -14.60
C GLN A 234 5.33 -0.41 -15.66
N SER A 235 4.89 0.81 -15.92
CA SER A 235 3.92 1.13 -16.96
C SER A 235 4.43 0.76 -18.35
N ALA A 236 5.65 1.17 -18.68
CA ALA A 236 6.30 0.85 -19.96
C ALA A 236 6.47 -0.67 -20.13
N ARG A 237 6.94 -1.36 -19.09
CA ARG A 237 7.14 -2.81 -19.08
C ARG A 237 5.83 -3.56 -19.36
N VAL A 238 4.74 -3.23 -18.66
CA VAL A 238 3.45 -3.91 -18.90
C VAL A 238 2.92 -3.64 -20.30
N LEU A 239 3.02 -2.40 -20.79
CA LEU A 239 2.60 -2.06 -22.15
C LEU A 239 3.46 -2.73 -23.23
N ALA A 240 4.72 -3.05 -22.94
CA ALA A 240 5.62 -3.78 -23.84
C ALA A 240 5.38 -5.30 -23.81
N ASP A 241 5.38 -5.89 -22.61
CA ASP A 241 5.44 -7.34 -22.41
C ASP A 241 4.08 -8.03 -22.52
N VAL A 242 3.00 -7.40 -22.05
CA VAL A 242 1.69 -8.04 -21.94
C VAL A 242 0.87 -7.76 -23.21
N LYS A 243 0.83 -8.74 -24.11
CA LYS A 243 0.19 -8.56 -25.43
C LYS A 243 -1.34 -8.50 -25.37
N GLU A 244 -1.96 -9.27 -24.49
CA GLU A 244 -3.42 -9.44 -24.38
C GLU A 244 -4.10 -8.39 -23.47
N LEU A 245 -3.54 -7.19 -23.35
CA LEU A 245 -4.18 -6.10 -22.59
C LEU A 245 -5.35 -5.49 -23.38
N LYS A 246 -6.52 -5.42 -22.75
CA LYS A 246 -7.70 -4.77 -23.34
C LYS A 246 -7.39 -3.28 -23.57
N GLY A 247 -7.51 -2.83 -24.83
CA GLY A 247 -7.26 -1.42 -25.18
C GLY A 247 -5.78 -1.04 -25.25
N ARG A 248 -4.85 -2.02 -25.22
CA ARG A 248 -3.39 -1.79 -25.21
C ARG A 248 -2.91 -0.76 -26.22
N ARG A 249 -3.39 -0.83 -27.46
CA ARG A 249 -2.92 0.06 -28.56
C ARG A 249 -3.20 1.52 -28.26
N ILE A 250 -4.40 1.81 -27.74
CA ILE A 250 -4.80 3.17 -27.37
C ILE A 250 -3.99 3.64 -26.17
N GLU A 251 -3.87 2.78 -25.15
CA GLU A 251 -3.12 3.12 -23.94
C GLU A 251 -1.63 3.35 -24.22
N ALA A 252 -1.00 2.49 -25.03
CA ALA A 252 0.38 2.65 -25.47
C ALA A 252 0.57 3.92 -26.31
N ALA A 253 -0.38 4.24 -27.20
CA ALA A 253 -0.34 5.49 -27.97
C ALA A 253 -0.43 6.72 -27.05
N LEU A 254 -1.33 6.73 -26.07
CA LEU A 254 -1.42 7.80 -25.07
C LEU A 254 -0.15 7.94 -24.25
N PHE A 255 0.41 6.82 -23.79
CA PHE A 255 1.65 6.79 -23.02
C PHE A 255 2.82 7.36 -23.84
N LEU A 256 3.02 6.87 -25.07
CA LEU A 256 4.08 7.37 -25.96
C LEU A 256 3.87 8.84 -26.30
N LEU A 257 2.64 9.24 -26.65
CA LEU A 257 2.32 10.62 -26.98
C LEU A 257 2.67 11.57 -25.84
N ARG A 258 2.34 11.20 -24.60
CA ARG A 258 2.74 11.95 -23.41
C ARG A 258 4.25 12.17 -23.38
N PHE A 259 5.04 11.10 -23.42
CA PHE A 259 6.49 11.23 -23.28
C PHE A 259 7.12 11.99 -24.45
N CYS A 260 6.62 11.78 -25.68
CA CYS A 260 7.06 12.54 -26.85
C CYS A 260 6.77 14.04 -26.69
N ILE A 261 5.54 14.42 -26.30
CA ILE A 261 5.18 15.83 -26.08
C ILE A 261 5.98 16.40 -24.92
N TYR A 262 5.97 15.74 -23.76
CA TYR A 262 6.55 16.27 -22.54
C TYR A 262 8.07 16.41 -22.65
N LEU A 263 8.78 15.36 -23.05
CA LEU A 263 10.23 15.41 -23.24
C LEU A 263 10.58 16.31 -24.44
N GLY A 264 9.79 16.29 -25.51
CA GLY A 264 9.97 17.19 -26.65
C GLY A 264 9.95 18.65 -26.22
N VAL A 265 8.96 19.07 -25.43
CA VAL A 265 8.88 20.45 -24.90
C VAL A 265 10.10 20.75 -24.02
N LEU A 266 10.46 19.90 -23.07
CA LEU A 266 11.56 20.17 -22.15
C LEU A 266 12.91 20.32 -22.87
N PHE A 267 13.23 19.40 -23.79
CA PHE A 267 14.52 19.40 -24.49
C PHE A 267 14.57 20.36 -25.69
N TRP A 268 13.42 20.85 -26.16
CA TRP A 268 13.36 21.89 -27.17
C TRP A 268 13.53 23.29 -26.59
N PHE A 269 12.89 23.56 -25.44
CA PHE A 269 12.81 24.90 -24.86
C PHE A 269 13.78 25.17 -23.71
N LEU A 270 14.44 24.16 -23.14
CA LEU A 270 15.43 24.35 -22.08
C LEU A 270 16.82 23.89 -22.51
N PRO A 271 17.90 24.52 -22.00
CA PRO A 271 19.24 23.96 -22.10
C PRO A 271 19.28 22.54 -21.54
N VAL A 272 20.03 21.64 -22.19
CA VAL A 272 20.03 20.19 -21.90
C VAL A 272 20.23 19.89 -20.40
N GLY A 273 21.17 20.55 -19.74
CA GLY A 273 21.41 20.35 -18.30
C GLY A 273 20.22 20.77 -17.42
N MET A 274 19.53 21.85 -17.80
CA MET A 274 18.32 22.32 -17.11
C MET A 274 17.13 21.40 -17.37
N ALA A 275 16.98 20.87 -18.59
CA ALA A 275 15.94 19.89 -18.92
C ALA A 275 16.06 18.61 -18.07
N PHE A 276 17.29 18.10 -17.90
CA PHE A 276 17.53 16.96 -17.00
C PHE A 276 17.26 17.29 -15.54
N ALA A 277 17.68 18.46 -15.06
CA ALA A 277 17.39 18.89 -13.69
C ALA A 277 15.88 19.05 -13.44
N PHE A 278 15.16 19.62 -14.41
CA PHE A 278 13.71 19.75 -14.40
C PHE A 278 13.04 18.39 -14.28
N LEU A 279 13.41 17.45 -15.15
CA LEU A 279 12.87 16.09 -15.13
C LEU A 279 13.18 15.39 -13.80
N GLY A 280 14.41 15.54 -13.29
CA GLY A 280 14.82 14.97 -12.00
C GLY A 280 13.98 15.48 -10.83
N VAL A 281 13.79 16.81 -10.73
CA VAL A 281 12.96 17.42 -9.67
C VAL A 281 11.50 17.01 -9.81
N GLN A 282 10.95 17.02 -11.02
CA GLN A 282 9.55 16.64 -11.26
C GLN A 282 9.31 15.17 -10.86
N LEU A 283 10.18 14.25 -11.28
CA LEU A 283 10.08 12.83 -10.94
C LEU A 283 10.25 12.59 -9.44
N ALA A 284 11.17 13.30 -8.79
CA ALA A 284 11.40 13.22 -7.36
C ALA A 284 10.18 13.67 -6.55
N VAL A 285 9.59 14.81 -6.91
CA VAL A 285 8.39 15.32 -6.22
C VAL A 285 7.17 14.43 -6.49
N PHE A 286 6.98 14.00 -7.74
CA PHE A 286 5.89 13.08 -8.11
C PHE A 286 6.01 11.75 -7.34
N GLY A 287 7.19 11.15 -7.33
CA GLY A 287 7.46 9.91 -6.62
C GLY A 287 7.29 10.04 -5.10
N LEU A 288 7.86 11.10 -4.52
CA LEU A 288 7.71 11.39 -3.10
C LEU A 288 6.24 11.51 -2.73
N TYR A 289 5.50 12.35 -3.44
CA TYR A 289 4.11 12.63 -3.11
C TYR A 289 3.20 11.43 -3.33
N MET A 290 3.38 10.67 -4.41
CA MET A 290 2.70 9.39 -4.61
C MET A 290 2.97 8.46 -3.43
N GLY A 291 4.23 8.09 -3.19
CA GLY A 291 4.58 7.14 -2.14
C GLY A 291 4.17 7.57 -0.73
N ALA A 292 4.34 8.87 -0.43
CA ALA A 292 3.97 9.51 0.83
C ALA A 292 2.46 9.49 1.07
N SER A 293 1.63 9.50 0.02
CA SER A 293 0.17 9.50 0.17
C SER A 293 -0.42 8.10 0.37
N PHE A 294 0.18 7.05 -0.20
CA PHE A 294 -0.33 5.68 -0.08
C PHE A 294 0.23 4.94 1.15
N ALA A 295 1.53 5.07 1.40
CA ALA A 295 2.22 4.34 2.46
C ALA A 295 1.59 4.46 3.87
N PRO A 296 1.16 5.66 4.32
CA PRO A 296 0.66 5.85 5.68
C PRO A 296 -0.56 5.00 6.02
N ASN A 297 -1.32 4.53 5.03
CA ASN A 297 -2.62 3.93 5.27
C ASN A 297 -2.59 2.41 5.49
N HIS A 298 -1.53 1.72 5.07
CA HIS A 298 -1.46 0.24 5.16
C HIS A 298 -0.09 -0.29 5.59
N LYS A 299 1.02 0.44 5.38
CA LYS A 299 2.37 -0.06 5.73
C LYS A 299 2.57 -0.04 7.24
N GLY A 300 2.85 -1.19 7.84
CA GLY A 300 2.94 -1.35 9.29
C GLY A 300 1.59 -1.58 9.97
N MET A 301 0.54 -1.90 9.20
CA MET A 301 -0.67 -2.54 9.70
C MET A 301 -0.48 -4.07 9.73
N PRO A 302 -1.33 -4.82 10.45
CA PRO A 302 -1.33 -6.28 10.44
C PRO A 302 -1.23 -6.88 9.04
N VAL A 303 -0.43 -7.95 8.94
CA VAL A 303 -0.25 -8.78 7.73
C VAL A 303 -0.94 -10.11 7.98
N ILE A 304 -1.82 -10.50 7.06
CA ILE A 304 -2.59 -11.75 7.13
C ILE A 304 -1.76 -12.88 6.48
N PRO A 305 -1.46 -13.97 7.20
CA PRO A 305 -0.81 -15.16 6.66
C PRO A 305 -1.58 -15.76 5.48
N HIS A 306 -0.88 -16.48 4.60
CA HIS A 306 -1.45 -17.02 3.36
C HIS A 306 -2.65 -17.96 3.60
N ASP A 307 -2.59 -18.76 4.66
CA ASP A 307 -3.54 -19.79 5.06
C ASP A 307 -4.68 -19.28 5.96
N GLN A 308 -4.56 -18.05 6.49
CA GLN A 308 -5.57 -17.50 7.38
C GLN A 308 -6.77 -16.94 6.60
N LYS A 309 -7.98 -17.28 7.06
CA LYS A 309 -9.24 -16.75 6.53
C LYS A 309 -9.76 -15.68 7.49
N VAL A 310 -9.89 -14.46 6.98
CA VAL A 310 -10.53 -13.31 7.64
C VAL A 310 -11.71 -12.90 6.77
N ASP A 311 -12.86 -12.53 7.34
CA ASP A 311 -13.99 -12.03 6.55
C ASP A 311 -13.66 -10.71 5.84
N PHE A 312 -14.48 -10.32 4.86
CA PHE A 312 -14.22 -9.12 4.06
C PHE A 312 -14.16 -7.86 4.93
N PHE A 313 -15.12 -7.64 5.83
CA PHE A 313 -15.18 -6.43 6.64
C PHE A 313 -13.96 -6.31 7.54
N SER A 314 -13.70 -7.34 8.36
CA SER A 314 -12.56 -7.33 9.28
C SER A 314 -11.23 -7.22 8.53
N ARG A 315 -11.09 -7.84 7.35
CA ARG A 315 -9.89 -7.69 6.53
C ARG A 315 -9.66 -6.24 6.14
N GLN A 316 -10.66 -5.56 5.58
CA GLN A 316 -10.50 -4.18 5.13
C GLN A 316 -10.16 -3.24 6.30
N VAL A 317 -10.82 -3.41 7.44
CA VAL A 317 -10.63 -2.56 8.63
C VAL A 317 -9.29 -2.82 9.30
N LEU A 318 -8.94 -4.09 9.58
CA LEU A 318 -7.75 -4.43 10.37
C LEU A 318 -6.44 -4.20 9.61
N THR A 319 -6.46 -4.25 8.29
CA THR A 319 -5.26 -4.07 7.46
C THR A 319 -5.04 -2.63 7.00
N SER A 320 -5.96 -1.72 7.36
CA SER A 320 -5.93 -0.32 6.95
C SER A 320 -6.01 0.61 8.17
N ARG A 321 -5.55 1.85 7.99
CA ARG A 321 -5.74 2.93 8.95
C ARG A 321 -6.12 4.21 8.24
N ASN A 322 -6.79 5.08 9.00
CA ASN A 322 -7.12 6.42 8.54
C ASN A 322 -6.14 7.48 9.06
N ILE A 323 -5.98 8.53 8.29
CA ILE A 323 -5.15 9.70 8.58
C ILE A 323 -6.04 10.91 8.84
N ARG A 324 -5.89 11.49 10.03
CA ARG A 324 -6.62 12.69 10.46
C ARG A 324 -5.99 13.93 9.83
N GLY A 325 -6.85 14.92 9.55
CA GLY A 325 -6.43 16.26 9.09
C GLY A 325 -7.48 17.00 8.25
N GLY A 326 -8.74 16.60 8.34
CA GLY A 326 -9.88 17.37 7.85
C GLY A 326 -9.87 17.62 6.35
N TRP A 327 -10.29 18.82 5.96
CA TRP A 327 -10.44 19.21 4.55
C TRP A 327 -9.11 19.19 3.80
N PHE A 328 -8.02 19.65 4.43
CA PHE A 328 -6.71 19.66 3.79
C PHE A 328 -6.23 18.24 3.44
N MET A 329 -6.27 17.31 4.39
CA MET A 329 -5.83 15.92 4.14
C MET A 329 -6.72 15.19 3.14
N LEU A 330 -8.02 15.51 3.10
CA LEU A 330 -8.94 14.96 2.10
C LEU A 330 -8.48 15.26 0.67
N HIS A 331 -8.01 16.48 0.41
CA HIS A 331 -7.56 16.88 -0.93
C HIS A 331 -6.10 16.49 -1.17
N PHE A 332 -5.23 16.68 -0.17
CA PHE A 332 -3.82 16.31 -0.24
C PHE A 332 -3.63 14.81 -0.54
N MET A 333 -4.38 13.93 0.14
CA MET A 333 -4.27 12.48 -0.08
C MET A 333 -5.30 11.94 -1.08
N GLY A 334 -6.04 12.81 -1.78
CA GLY A 334 -7.02 12.39 -2.77
C GLY A 334 -8.18 11.52 -2.22
N GLY A 335 -8.52 11.67 -0.94
CA GLY A 335 -9.51 10.85 -0.23
C GLY A 335 -8.92 9.65 0.50
N LEU A 336 -7.68 9.27 0.21
CA LEU A 336 -7.03 8.09 0.78
C LEU A 336 -6.69 8.24 2.26
N ASN A 337 -6.81 9.43 2.83
CA ASN A 337 -6.76 9.61 4.28
C ASN A 337 -7.92 8.87 4.99
N TYR A 338 -8.98 8.49 4.26
CA TYR A 338 -10.07 7.62 4.71
C TYR A 338 -9.97 6.23 4.04
N GLN A 339 -8.82 5.57 4.21
CA GLN A 339 -8.50 4.30 3.57
C GLN A 339 -9.47 3.17 3.94
N ILE A 340 -9.90 3.10 5.21
CA ILE A 340 -10.80 2.04 5.67
C ILE A 340 -12.12 2.12 4.88
N GLU A 341 -12.71 3.31 4.78
CA GLU A 341 -13.95 3.54 4.04
C GLU A 341 -13.75 3.34 2.53
N HIS A 342 -12.63 3.80 1.99
CA HIS A 342 -12.26 3.58 0.59
C HIS A 342 -12.16 2.09 0.25
N HIS A 343 -11.62 1.26 1.15
CA HIS A 343 -11.51 -0.18 0.97
C HIS A 343 -12.85 -0.91 1.10
N LEU A 344 -13.71 -0.47 2.02
CA LEU A 344 -15.06 -1.01 2.18
C LEU A 344 -15.97 -0.61 1.01
N PHE A 345 -15.86 0.63 0.52
CA PHE A 345 -16.74 1.22 -0.48
C PHE A 345 -15.94 1.93 -1.58
N PRO A 346 -15.21 1.19 -2.44
CA PRO A 346 -14.33 1.81 -3.42
C PRO A 346 -15.05 2.73 -4.41
N ASN A 347 -16.33 2.49 -4.69
CA ASN A 347 -17.14 3.35 -5.56
C ASN A 347 -17.76 4.58 -4.87
N MET A 348 -17.49 4.78 -3.58
CA MET A 348 -17.94 5.95 -2.84
C MET A 348 -17.17 7.20 -3.30
N PRO A 349 -17.85 8.31 -3.63
CA PRO A 349 -17.15 9.53 -4.02
C PRO A 349 -16.47 10.19 -2.83
N ARG A 350 -15.29 10.77 -3.07
CA ARG A 350 -14.42 11.37 -2.06
C ARG A 350 -15.12 12.27 -1.01
N PRO A 351 -16.06 13.18 -1.37
CA PRO A 351 -16.72 14.02 -0.38
C PRO A 351 -17.50 13.26 0.70
N GLN A 352 -17.93 12.03 0.40
CA GLN A 352 -18.77 11.21 1.29
C GLN A 352 -17.96 10.36 2.27
N LEU A 353 -16.65 10.19 2.04
CA LEU A 353 -15.79 9.38 2.90
C LEU A 353 -15.78 9.83 4.36
N ARG A 354 -15.87 11.15 4.61
CA ARG A 354 -15.94 11.68 5.97
C ARG A 354 -17.22 11.28 6.71
N ALA A 355 -18.35 11.26 5.99
CA ALA A 355 -19.63 10.83 6.57
C ALA A 355 -19.63 9.32 6.82
N ALA A 356 -19.15 8.55 5.83
CA ALA A 356 -18.99 7.11 5.96
C ALA A 356 -18.10 6.72 7.13
N ARG A 357 -17.01 7.45 7.37
CA ARG A 357 -16.12 7.23 8.52
C ARG A 357 -16.87 7.19 9.85
N THR A 358 -17.82 8.10 10.06
CA THR A 358 -18.59 8.15 11.31
C THR A 358 -19.36 6.84 11.49
N LEU A 359 -20.06 6.40 10.45
CA LEU A 359 -20.82 5.14 10.45
C LEU A 359 -19.92 3.93 10.62
N VAL A 360 -18.82 3.84 9.87
CA VAL A 360 -17.90 2.69 9.95
C VAL A 360 -17.30 2.59 11.34
N ARG A 361 -16.89 3.71 11.94
CA ARG A 361 -16.30 3.73 13.27
C ARG A 361 -17.28 3.28 14.35
N GLU A 362 -18.55 3.72 14.27
CA GLU A 362 -19.61 3.28 15.17
C GLU A 362 -19.89 1.79 14.98
N TYR A 363 -20.02 1.33 13.74
CA TYR A 363 -20.23 -0.07 13.42
C TYR A 363 -19.08 -0.98 13.88
N CYS A 364 -17.83 -0.50 13.79
CA CYS A 364 -16.67 -1.20 14.34
C CYS A 364 -16.75 -1.31 15.88
N ALA A 365 -17.22 -0.26 16.56
CA ALA A 365 -17.38 -0.28 18.02
C ALA A 365 -18.46 -1.28 18.46
N ASP A 366 -19.59 -1.35 17.74
CA ASP A 366 -20.67 -2.30 18.02
C ASP A 366 -20.23 -3.77 17.86
N LEU A 367 -19.27 -4.02 16.98
CA LEU A 367 -18.76 -5.35 16.64
C LEU A 367 -17.45 -5.71 17.34
N ASP A 368 -16.94 -4.84 18.21
CA ASP A 368 -15.65 -5.03 18.89
C ASP A 368 -14.47 -5.21 17.90
N VAL A 369 -14.51 -4.53 16.75
CA VAL A 369 -13.45 -4.55 15.74
C VAL A 369 -12.57 -3.29 15.88
N PRO A 370 -11.25 -3.43 16.10
CA PRO A 370 -10.35 -2.28 16.21
C PRO A 370 -10.34 -1.40 14.96
N TYR A 371 -10.72 -0.13 15.13
CA TYR A 371 -10.67 0.89 14.09
C TYR A 371 -9.51 1.85 14.34
N VAL A 372 -8.54 1.90 13.41
CA VAL A 372 -7.26 2.62 13.63
C VAL A 372 -7.24 3.97 12.92
N GLU A 373 -6.91 5.00 13.69
CA GLU A 373 -6.74 6.36 13.21
C GLU A 373 -5.55 7.06 13.84
N THR A 374 -4.81 7.81 13.02
CA THR A 374 -3.62 8.52 13.49
C THR A 374 -3.36 9.81 12.72
N THR A 375 -2.31 10.55 13.08
CA THR A 375 -1.84 11.69 12.30
C THR A 375 -0.87 11.23 11.21
N LEU A 376 -0.66 12.04 10.19
CA LEU A 376 0.27 11.70 9.10
C LEU A 376 1.70 11.46 9.62
N VAL A 377 2.15 12.32 10.55
CA VAL A 377 3.48 12.23 11.16
C VAL A 377 3.63 10.95 11.98
N ASP A 378 2.65 10.62 12.81
CA ASP A 378 2.67 9.40 13.61
C ASP A 378 2.63 8.16 12.73
N SER A 379 1.85 8.17 11.64
CA SER A 379 1.85 7.08 10.68
C SER A 379 3.22 6.88 10.03
N TYR A 380 3.90 7.95 9.60
CA TYR A 380 5.27 7.82 9.10
C TYR A 380 6.23 7.29 10.15
N ARG A 381 6.08 7.69 11.42
CA ARG A 381 6.87 7.12 12.52
C ARG A 381 6.65 5.62 12.62
N ILE A 382 5.39 5.16 12.57
CA ILE A 382 5.04 3.74 12.57
C ILE A 382 5.67 3.02 11.36
N VAL A 383 5.56 3.58 10.16
CA VAL A 383 6.15 3.02 8.93
C VAL A 383 7.66 2.86 9.08
N VAL A 384 8.37 3.91 9.49
CA VAL A 384 9.82 3.89 9.67
C VAL A 384 10.25 2.91 10.75
N GLN A 385 9.54 2.87 11.89
CA GLN A 385 9.81 1.91 12.96
C GLN A 385 9.58 0.46 12.51
N TYR A 386 8.47 0.20 11.82
CA TYR A 386 8.14 -1.10 11.26
C TYR A 386 9.22 -1.56 10.27
N LEU A 387 9.57 -0.68 9.32
CA LEU A 387 10.60 -0.93 8.32
C LEU A 387 11.97 -1.19 8.96
N ASN A 388 12.35 -0.43 9.99
CA ASN A 388 13.58 -0.68 10.74
C ASN A 388 13.52 -2.02 11.49
N ARG A 389 12.39 -2.38 12.13
CA ARG A 389 12.24 -3.68 12.80
C ARG A 389 12.45 -4.83 11.81
N VAL A 390 11.74 -4.80 10.68
CA VAL A 390 11.86 -5.83 9.64
C VAL A 390 13.28 -5.88 9.06
N GLY A 391 13.89 -4.72 8.82
CA GLY A 391 15.25 -4.63 8.31
C GLY A 391 16.31 -5.13 9.28
N LEU A 392 16.08 -4.94 10.58
CA LEU A 392 16.96 -5.41 11.65
C LEU A 392 16.76 -6.89 11.96
N ALA A 393 15.55 -7.46 11.81
CA ALA A 393 15.32 -8.90 11.90
C ALA A 393 16.17 -9.70 10.89
N ALA A 394 16.58 -9.07 9.77
CA ALA A 394 17.55 -9.66 8.83
C ALA A 394 19.01 -9.70 9.34
N ARG A 395 19.28 -9.20 10.57
CA ARG A 395 20.63 -9.22 11.15
C ARG A 395 20.97 -10.55 11.82
N ASP A 396 20.01 -11.22 12.45
CA ASP A 396 20.34 -12.43 13.23
C ASP A 396 19.19 -13.46 13.23
N PRO A 397 19.36 -14.63 12.59
CA PRO A 397 18.40 -15.74 12.69
C PRO A 397 18.38 -16.39 14.09
N PHE A 398 19.25 -15.98 15.02
CA PHE A 398 19.32 -16.48 16.39
C PHE A 398 18.86 -15.46 17.45
N ASP A 399 18.42 -14.27 17.06
CA ASP A 399 17.89 -13.28 18.01
C ASP A 399 16.52 -13.75 18.55
N CYS A 400 16.47 -14.04 19.85
CA CYS A 400 15.24 -14.45 20.53
C CYS A 400 14.25 -13.26 20.59
N PRO A 401 13.02 -13.37 20.06
CA PRO A 401 12.04 -12.28 20.01
C PRO A 401 11.74 -11.66 21.38
N MET A 402 11.74 -12.47 22.44
CA MET A 402 11.54 -12.01 23.83
C MET A 402 12.64 -11.05 24.32
N VAL A 403 13.88 -11.24 23.88
CA VAL A 403 15.03 -10.43 24.32
C VAL A 403 15.02 -9.08 23.59
N ALA A 404 14.58 -9.05 22.34
CA ALA A 404 14.41 -7.83 21.56
C ALA A 404 13.30 -6.92 22.14
N GLU A 405 12.20 -7.51 22.64
CA GLU A 405 11.10 -6.76 23.28
C GLU A 405 11.44 -6.22 24.67
N ARG A 406 12.35 -6.87 25.41
CA ARG A 406 12.75 -6.45 26.76
C ARG A 406 14.06 -5.66 26.83
N ARG A 407 14.67 -5.34 25.69
CA ARG A 407 15.83 -4.45 25.63
C ARG A 407 15.39 -3.03 25.96
N ILE A 408 15.53 -2.66 27.23
CA ILE A 408 15.35 -1.29 27.70
C ILE A 408 16.29 -0.41 26.87
N ARG A 409 15.72 0.55 26.14
CA ARG A 409 16.46 1.60 25.42
C ARG A 409 16.58 2.83 26.28
#